data_AF-A0A4R5UKY8-F1
#
_entry.id   AF-A0A4R5UKY8-F1
#
_cell.length_a   1.000
_cell.length_b   1.000
_cell.length_c   1.000
_cell.angle_alpha   90.00
_cell.angle_beta   90.00
_cell.angle_gamma   90.00
#
_symmetry.space_group_name_H-M   'P 1'
#
loop_
_entity.id
_entity.type
_entity.pdbx_description
1 polymer ?
#
loop_
_entity_poly.entity_id
_entity_poly.type
_entity_poly.pdbx_seq_one_letter_code
_entity_poly.pdbx_strand_id
1 'polypeptide(L)'
;MPARTRSQKIGDKGQNQVREQVDAHPHWMCRFQDLDYGVDFEAEYAPAEGEGQRPAGKLLKLQVKATESADVRGQVVHVVLERSFLSYALQFRLPVILVHVDVTTRSAWWLWLQSWALEHEERLTSSPDNATITVHIPLHRTLETGLDHELIDVVSGKHASAVVLALRELADVAASDGQQIKLFRGVLALLDDIEAPNRLRTAEKIIELLVGLGSNPGLWQTSQLIPQIVATVERLGDMFSQDQVLRLVLRYDSYSRAGLEGLATFYDCWPEQARAMDLTSAFRDADVEEVAWYCSAREHYADLSGYQLVMRFSNGALPQIHFGKFQLRDDDDLSYRLLTKYPTRGSSILLDNLIWAETQAPEVSCS
;
A
#
# COMPACT_ATOMS: atom_id res chain seq x y z
N MET A 1 -33.94 -13.10 -37.49
CA MET A 1 -33.71 -11.66 -37.27
C MET A 1 -33.12 -11.49 -35.87
N PRO A 2 -32.10 -10.63 -35.68
CA PRO A 2 -31.63 -10.31 -34.33
C PRO A 2 -32.79 -9.69 -33.53
N ALA A 3 -33.01 -10.16 -32.32
CA ALA A 3 -34.08 -9.71 -31.43
C ALA A 3 -33.47 -9.16 -30.15
N ARG A 4 -33.93 -7.99 -29.74
CA ARG A 4 -33.48 -7.36 -28.50
C ARG A 4 -33.93 -8.19 -27.29
N THR A 5 -32.97 -8.59 -26.46
CA THR A 5 -33.23 -9.46 -25.30
C THR A 5 -33.92 -8.69 -24.18
N ARG A 6 -34.56 -9.39 -23.24
CA ARG A 6 -35.16 -8.79 -22.05
C ARG A 6 -34.11 -8.04 -21.22
N SER A 7 -32.93 -8.62 -21.04
CA SER A 7 -31.83 -7.99 -20.30
C SER A 7 -31.38 -6.68 -20.96
N GLN A 8 -31.28 -6.63 -22.29
CA GLN A 8 -31.02 -5.37 -23.02
C GLN A 8 -32.15 -4.35 -22.85
N LYS A 9 -33.42 -4.77 -22.68
CA LYS A 9 -34.52 -3.84 -22.39
C LYS A 9 -34.44 -3.25 -20.98
N ILE A 10 -34.07 -4.08 -20.01
CA ILE A 10 -33.90 -3.66 -18.62
C ILE A 10 -32.70 -2.73 -18.48
N GLY A 11 -31.58 -3.06 -19.13
CA GLY A 11 -30.36 -2.25 -19.20
C GLY A 11 -30.63 -0.82 -19.65
N ASP A 12 -31.16 -0.63 -20.87
CA ASP A 12 -31.44 0.72 -21.37
C ASP A 12 -32.47 1.47 -20.52
N LYS A 13 -33.46 0.78 -19.93
CA LYS A 13 -34.42 1.43 -19.02
C LYS A 13 -33.73 2.01 -17.80
N GLY A 14 -32.85 1.24 -17.17
CA GLY A 14 -32.08 1.71 -16.01
C GLY A 14 -31.11 2.83 -16.39
N GLN A 15 -30.39 2.69 -17.50
CA GLN A 15 -29.51 3.72 -18.04
C GLN A 15 -30.27 5.05 -18.28
N ASN A 16 -31.43 4.99 -18.95
CA ASN A 16 -32.25 6.18 -19.18
C ASN A 16 -32.76 6.82 -17.88
N GLN A 17 -33.15 6.01 -16.90
CA GLN A 17 -33.61 6.51 -15.61
C GLN A 17 -32.49 7.24 -14.84
N VAL A 18 -31.28 6.66 -14.81
CA VAL A 18 -30.12 7.29 -14.15
C VAL A 18 -29.76 8.60 -14.84
N ARG A 19 -29.75 8.60 -16.18
CA ARG A 19 -29.53 9.82 -16.95
C ARG A 19 -30.55 10.92 -16.60
N GLU A 20 -31.84 10.60 -16.64
CA GLU A 20 -32.91 11.54 -16.29
C GLU A 20 -32.70 12.11 -14.89
N GLN A 21 -32.32 11.26 -13.93
CA GLN A 21 -32.08 11.68 -12.55
C GLN A 21 -30.86 12.60 -12.40
N VAL A 22 -29.76 12.31 -13.11
CA VAL A 22 -28.54 13.14 -13.10
C VAL A 22 -28.79 14.48 -13.82
N ASP A 23 -29.38 14.46 -15.01
CA ASP A 23 -29.65 15.67 -15.80
C ASP A 23 -30.71 16.59 -15.15
N ALA A 24 -31.65 16.03 -14.40
CA ALA A 24 -32.62 16.82 -13.65
C ALA A 24 -32.04 17.47 -12.39
N HIS A 25 -30.85 17.05 -11.94
CA HIS A 25 -30.26 17.57 -10.72
C HIS A 25 -29.65 18.96 -10.94
N PRO A 26 -29.89 19.95 -10.06
CA PRO A 26 -29.40 21.33 -10.23
C PRO A 26 -27.87 21.49 -10.23
N HIS A 27 -27.11 20.43 -9.97
CA HIS A 27 -25.65 20.50 -9.72
C HIS A 27 -24.84 19.49 -10.54
N TRP A 28 -25.50 18.74 -11.43
CA TRP A 28 -24.86 17.71 -12.22
C TRP A 28 -25.31 17.80 -13.67
N MET A 29 -24.44 17.37 -14.57
CA MET A 29 -24.71 17.20 -15.99
C MET A 29 -24.28 15.80 -16.41
N CYS A 30 -25.14 15.08 -17.12
CA CYS A 30 -24.81 13.77 -17.66
C CYS A 30 -24.14 13.91 -19.04
N ARG A 31 -23.08 13.14 -19.27
CA ARG A 31 -22.39 13.03 -20.56
C ARG A 31 -22.37 11.56 -20.99
N PHE A 32 -22.78 11.31 -22.23
CA PHE A 32 -22.78 9.96 -22.80
C PHE A 32 -21.37 9.49 -23.15
N GLN A 33 -21.12 8.20 -22.94
CA GLN A 33 -20.01 7.48 -23.52
C GLN A 33 -20.56 6.65 -24.70
N ASP A 34 -20.10 6.94 -25.92
CA ASP A 34 -20.61 6.26 -27.12
C ASP A 34 -20.23 4.76 -27.20
N LEU A 35 -19.24 4.33 -26.41
CA LEU A 35 -18.74 2.95 -26.39
C LEU A 35 -18.83 2.38 -24.97
N ASP A 36 -19.64 1.33 -24.81
CA ASP A 36 -19.83 0.62 -23.55
C ASP A 36 -18.70 -0.42 -23.35
N TYR A 37 -17.61 0.03 -22.72
CA TYR A 37 -16.56 -0.85 -22.18
C TYR A 37 -16.66 -0.97 -20.66
N GLY A 38 -17.88 -0.94 -20.10
CA GLY A 38 -18.08 -0.99 -18.65
C GLY A 38 -18.08 0.37 -17.96
N VAL A 39 -18.35 1.45 -18.69
CA VAL A 39 -18.77 2.74 -18.13
C VAL A 39 -19.85 3.31 -19.04
N ASP A 40 -21.03 3.52 -18.50
CA ASP A 40 -22.20 3.98 -19.27
C ASP A 40 -22.21 5.51 -19.45
N PHE A 41 -21.86 6.24 -18.40
CA PHE A 41 -21.94 7.70 -18.37
C PHE A 41 -20.76 8.35 -17.67
N GLU A 42 -20.56 9.63 -17.96
CA GLU A 42 -19.86 10.53 -17.04
C GLU A 42 -20.86 11.52 -16.44
N ALA A 43 -20.80 11.73 -15.14
CA ALA A 43 -21.52 12.80 -14.47
C ALA A 43 -20.52 13.89 -14.11
N GLU A 44 -20.70 15.09 -14.66
CA GLU A 44 -19.88 16.25 -14.33
C GLU A 44 -20.58 17.09 -13.26
N TYR A 45 -19.85 17.45 -12.22
CA TYR A 45 -20.30 18.43 -11.25
C TYR A 45 -20.34 19.81 -11.92
N ALA A 46 -21.55 20.37 -11.96
CA ALA A 46 -21.86 21.64 -12.59
C ALA A 46 -22.81 22.42 -11.67
N PRO A 47 -22.28 23.08 -10.62
CA PRO A 47 -23.12 23.80 -9.65
C PRO A 47 -23.98 24.85 -10.35
N ALA A 48 -25.16 25.09 -9.76
CA ALA A 48 -26.10 26.07 -10.29
C ALA A 48 -25.52 27.48 -10.18
N GLU A 49 -25.63 28.26 -11.26
CA GLU A 49 -25.24 29.66 -11.33
C GLU A 49 -26.36 30.44 -12.03
N GLY A 50 -27.24 31.06 -11.23
CA GLY A 50 -28.45 31.69 -11.72
C GLY A 50 -29.45 30.67 -12.28
N GLU A 51 -29.89 30.86 -13.52
CA GLU A 51 -30.78 29.93 -14.24
C GLU A 51 -30.01 28.82 -14.99
N GLY A 52 -28.68 28.84 -14.95
CA GLY A 52 -27.82 27.87 -15.63
C GLY A 52 -27.00 27.01 -14.68
N GLN A 53 -26.15 26.17 -15.27
CA GLN A 53 -25.14 25.39 -14.58
C GLN A 53 -23.77 25.71 -15.15
N ARG A 54 -22.74 25.72 -14.30
CA ARG A 54 -21.35 25.96 -14.73
C ARG A 54 -20.51 24.68 -14.60
N PRO A 55 -20.13 24.03 -15.72
CA PRO A 55 -19.22 22.89 -15.72
C PRO A 55 -17.93 23.16 -14.94
N ALA A 56 -17.62 22.34 -13.94
CA ALA A 56 -16.45 22.52 -13.09
C ALA A 56 -15.23 21.66 -13.50
N GLY A 57 -15.34 20.82 -14.53
CA GLY A 57 -14.27 19.90 -14.94
C GLY A 57 -14.04 18.76 -13.94
N LYS A 58 -14.99 18.52 -13.04
CA LYS A 58 -14.96 17.48 -12.00
C LYS A 58 -15.92 16.37 -12.40
N LEU A 59 -15.40 15.19 -12.74
CA LEU A 59 -16.19 14.11 -13.33
C LEU A 59 -16.19 12.84 -12.48
N LEU A 60 -17.35 12.19 -12.44
CA LEU A 60 -17.56 10.81 -12.00
C LEU A 60 -17.83 9.94 -13.21
N LYS A 61 -17.35 8.69 -13.17
CA LYS A 61 -17.74 7.66 -14.14
C LYS A 61 -18.86 6.82 -13.53
N LEU A 62 -19.95 6.62 -14.25
CA LEU A 62 -21.09 5.84 -13.78
C LEU A 62 -21.19 4.53 -14.55
N GLN A 63 -21.25 3.41 -13.83
CA GLN A 63 -21.69 2.13 -14.38
C GLN A 63 -23.06 1.79 -13.81
N VAL A 64 -24.04 1.58 -14.68
CA VAL A 64 -25.40 1.21 -14.33
C VAL A 64 -25.59 -0.31 -14.40
N LYS A 65 -26.17 -0.88 -13.35
CA LYS A 65 -26.63 -2.26 -13.31
C LYS A 65 -28.12 -2.28 -12.96
N ALA A 66 -28.94 -2.57 -13.96
CA ALA A 66 -30.39 -2.54 -13.83
C ALA A 66 -30.99 -3.95 -13.63
N THR A 67 -32.00 -4.04 -12.78
CA THR A 67 -32.82 -5.23 -12.56
C THR A 67 -34.30 -4.84 -12.47
N GLU A 68 -35.21 -5.78 -12.69
CA GLU A 68 -36.66 -5.53 -12.50
C GLU A 68 -37.07 -5.51 -11.04
N SER A 69 -36.33 -6.21 -10.18
CA SER A 69 -36.52 -6.23 -8.74
C SER A 69 -35.15 -6.36 -8.11
N ALA A 70 -34.76 -5.41 -7.26
CA ALA A 70 -33.52 -5.47 -6.52
C ALA A 70 -33.52 -6.63 -5.52
N ASP A 71 -32.37 -7.30 -5.35
CA ASP A 71 -32.17 -8.30 -4.30
C ASP A 71 -31.88 -7.61 -2.96
N VAL A 72 -32.95 -7.22 -2.27
CA VAL A 72 -32.90 -6.54 -0.98
C VAL A 72 -32.98 -7.57 0.15
N ARG A 73 -31.99 -7.58 1.03
CA ARG A 73 -31.99 -8.43 2.23
C ARG A 73 -31.57 -7.59 3.44
N GLY A 74 -32.47 -7.49 4.42
CA GLY A 74 -32.25 -6.58 5.55
C GLY A 74 -32.21 -5.12 5.10
N GLN A 75 -31.11 -4.42 5.38
CA GLN A 75 -30.92 -3.00 5.07
C GLN A 75 -29.94 -2.74 3.92
N VAL A 76 -29.68 -3.76 3.08
CA VAL A 76 -28.73 -3.66 1.97
C VAL A 76 -29.30 -4.27 0.68
N VAL A 77 -28.85 -3.72 -0.43
CA VAL A 77 -29.02 -4.25 -1.79
C VAL A 77 -27.81 -5.09 -2.14
N HIS A 78 -28.03 -6.32 -2.58
CA HIS A 78 -26.98 -7.21 -3.04
C HIS A 78 -26.78 -7.08 -4.55
N VAL A 79 -25.55 -6.78 -4.97
CA VAL A 79 -25.23 -6.62 -6.39
C VAL A 79 -24.03 -7.50 -6.75
N VAL A 80 -24.21 -8.34 -7.77
CA VAL A 80 -23.15 -9.22 -8.27
C VAL A 80 -22.39 -8.56 -9.41
N LEU A 81 -21.07 -8.52 -9.26
CA LEU A 81 -20.11 -7.97 -10.21
C LEU A 81 -19.08 -9.03 -10.61
N GLU A 82 -18.57 -8.93 -11.83
CA GLU A 82 -17.40 -9.70 -12.24
C GLU A 82 -16.14 -9.06 -11.63
N ARG A 83 -15.21 -9.88 -11.15
CA ARG A 83 -13.94 -9.40 -10.58
C ARG A 83 -13.13 -8.63 -11.61
N SER A 84 -13.12 -9.09 -12.86
CA SER A 84 -12.51 -8.42 -14.01
C SER A 84 -13.01 -6.99 -14.20
N PHE A 85 -14.33 -6.78 -14.11
CA PHE A 85 -14.93 -5.44 -14.20
C PHE A 85 -14.46 -4.56 -13.04
N LEU A 86 -14.47 -5.06 -11.81
CA LEU A 86 -13.95 -4.30 -10.67
C LEU A 86 -12.47 -3.95 -10.90
N SER A 87 -11.64 -4.91 -11.31
CA SER A 87 -10.22 -4.67 -11.61
C SER A 87 -10.03 -3.60 -12.70
N TYR A 88 -10.89 -3.55 -13.72
CA TYR A 88 -10.91 -2.48 -14.71
C TYR A 88 -11.32 -1.12 -14.11
N ALA A 89 -12.38 -1.09 -13.30
CA ALA A 89 -12.86 0.11 -12.62
C ALA A 89 -11.79 0.74 -11.72
N LEU A 90 -10.96 -0.08 -11.05
CA LEU A 90 -9.88 0.39 -10.19
C LEU A 90 -8.70 1.03 -10.94
N GLN A 91 -8.60 0.86 -12.26
CA GLN A 91 -7.56 1.50 -13.08
C GLN A 91 -7.89 2.96 -13.43
N PHE A 92 -9.13 3.39 -13.22
CA PHE A 92 -9.51 4.77 -13.46
C PHE A 92 -9.02 5.69 -12.34
N ARG A 93 -8.41 6.81 -12.75
CA ARG A 93 -8.10 7.95 -11.88
C ARG A 93 -9.35 8.70 -11.41
N LEU A 94 -10.39 8.73 -12.25
CA LEU A 94 -11.67 9.32 -11.89
C LEU A 94 -12.49 8.34 -11.04
N PRO A 95 -13.26 8.82 -10.05
CA PRO A 95 -14.12 7.94 -9.24
C PRO A 95 -15.13 7.20 -10.13
N VAL A 96 -15.20 5.88 -9.97
CA VAL A 96 -16.16 5.01 -10.66
C VAL A 96 -17.27 4.63 -9.68
N ILE A 97 -18.47 5.10 -9.97
CA ILE A 97 -19.67 4.89 -9.18
C ILE A 97 -20.49 3.80 -9.85
N LEU A 98 -20.70 2.70 -9.15
CA LEU A 98 -21.72 1.72 -9.50
C LEU A 98 -23.08 2.26 -9.09
N VAL A 99 -24.02 2.30 -10.02
CA VAL A 99 -25.42 2.62 -9.75
C VAL A 99 -26.27 1.38 -10.01
N HIS A 100 -26.92 0.87 -8.96
CA HIS A 100 -27.88 -0.21 -9.08
C HIS A 100 -29.30 0.34 -9.19
N VAL A 101 -30.05 -0.13 -10.18
CA VAL A 101 -31.40 0.37 -10.47
C VAL A 101 -32.41 -0.76 -10.41
N ASP A 102 -33.48 -0.53 -9.65
CA ASP A 102 -34.72 -1.30 -9.72
C ASP A 102 -35.69 -0.55 -10.65
N VAL A 103 -35.90 -1.08 -11.86
CA VAL A 103 -36.69 -0.39 -12.89
C VAL A 103 -38.20 -0.45 -12.63
N THR A 104 -38.67 -1.32 -11.73
CA THR A 104 -40.09 -1.43 -11.38
C THR A 104 -40.47 -0.35 -10.37
N THR A 105 -39.67 -0.21 -9.32
CA THR A 105 -39.88 0.80 -8.28
C THR A 105 -39.30 2.16 -8.63
N ARG A 106 -38.48 2.24 -9.69
CA ARG A 106 -37.66 3.40 -10.05
C ARG A 106 -36.72 3.84 -8.93
N SER A 107 -36.27 2.90 -8.10
CA SER A 107 -35.27 3.16 -7.07
C SER A 107 -33.86 3.02 -7.64
N ALA A 108 -32.93 3.87 -7.20
CA ALA A 108 -31.52 3.80 -7.57
C ALA A 108 -30.63 3.97 -6.35
N TRP A 109 -29.64 3.11 -6.21
CA TRP A 109 -28.63 3.14 -5.14
C TRP A 109 -27.23 3.19 -5.73
N TRP A 110 -26.27 3.74 -4.99
CA TRP A 110 -24.93 3.92 -5.51
C TRP A 110 -23.83 3.41 -4.57
N LEU A 111 -22.70 3.04 -5.16
CA LEU A 111 -21.50 2.63 -4.46
C LEU A 111 -20.26 3.13 -5.21
N TRP A 112 -19.36 3.81 -4.50
CA TRP A 112 -18.05 4.14 -5.05
C TRP A 112 -17.13 2.92 -5.03
N LEU A 113 -16.80 2.38 -6.21
CA LEU A 113 -16.08 1.12 -6.34
C LEU A 113 -14.64 1.18 -5.81
N GLN A 114 -13.90 2.27 -6.05
CA GLN A 114 -12.54 2.38 -5.52
C GLN A 114 -12.52 2.45 -3.99
N SER A 115 -13.40 3.24 -3.36
CA SER A 115 -13.49 3.26 -1.89
C SER A 115 -13.91 1.92 -1.31
N TRP A 116 -14.89 1.25 -1.93
CA TRP A 116 -15.30 -0.08 -1.50
C TRP A 116 -14.15 -1.08 -1.59
N ALA A 117 -13.36 -1.04 -2.67
CA ALA A 117 -12.21 -1.93 -2.84
C ALA A 117 -11.12 -1.68 -1.78
N LEU A 118 -10.86 -0.42 -1.40
CA LEU A 118 -9.94 -0.08 -0.31
C LEU A 118 -10.34 -0.73 1.02
N GLU A 119 -11.65 -0.85 1.28
CA GLU A 119 -12.17 -1.46 2.51
C GLU A 119 -12.13 -3.00 2.47
N HIS A 120 -11.91 -3.60 1.31
CA HIS A 120 -12.02 -5.05 1.08
C HIS A 120 -10.77 -5.64 0.40
N GLU A 121 -9.61 -4.97 0.48
CA GLU A 121 -8.38 -5.37 -0.24
C GLU A 121 -7.97 -6.83 0.04
N GLU A 122 -7.98 -7.28 1.29
CA GLU A 122 -7.64 -8.66 1.66
C GLU A 122 -8.52 -9.68 0.91
N ARG A 123 -9.84 -9.47 0.94
CA ARG A 123 -10.79 -10.31 0.20
C ARG A 123 -10.49 -10.29 -1.30
N LEU A 124 -10.10 -9.16 -1.84
CA LEU A 124 -9.80 -8.98 -3.26
C LEU A 124 -8.48 -9.63 -3.71
N THR A 125 -7.48 -9.70 -2.83
CA THR A 125 -6.19 -10.37 -3.12
C THR A 125 -6.29 -11.89 -3.16
N SER A 126 -7.17 -12.47 -2.36
CA SER A 126 -7.40 -13.93 -2.31
C SER A 126 -8.32 -14.49 -3.42
N SER A 127 -8.98 -13.61 -4.18
CA SER A 127 -9.99 -14.00 -5.17
C SER A 127 -9.41 -14.01 -6.59
N PRO A 128 -9.65 -15.06 -7.40
CA PRO A 128 -9.20 -15.08 -8.79
C PRO A 128 -9.96 -14.06 -9.65
N ASP A 129 -9.33 -13.59 -10.73
CA ASP A 129 -9.86 -12.53 -11.61
C ASP A 129 -11.14 -12.89 -12.37
N ASN A 130 -11.43 -14.19 -12.53
CA ASN A 130 -12.66 -14.69 -13.13
C ASN A 130 -13.79 -14.95 -12.12
N ALA A 131 -13.58 -14.64 -10.84
CA ALA A 131 -14.60 -14.80 -9.82
C ALA A 131 -15.71 -13.74 -9.95
N THR A 132 -16.82 -14.00 -9.29
CA THR A 132 -17.85 -13.00 -9.03
C THR A 132 -17.74 -12.51 -7.59
N ILE A 133 -18.00 -11.22 -7.41
CA ILE A 133 -18.04 -10.56 -6.11
C ILE A 133 -19.44 -10.04 -5.89
N THR A 134 -19.97 -10.24 -4.69
CA THR A 134 -21.17 -9.55 -4.23
C THR A 134 -20.75 -8.32 -3.42
N VAL A 135 -21.18 -7.15 -3.89
CA VAL A 135 -21.10 -5.88 -3.16
C VAL A 135 -22.42 -5.62 -2.47
N HIS A 136 -22.38 -4.93 -1.34
CA HIS A 136 -23.55 -4.60 -0.53
C HIS A 136 -23.72 -3.08 -0.48
N ILE A 137 -24.86 -2.60 -0.95
CA ILE A 137 -25.17 -1.16 -0.97
C ILE A 137 -26.22 -0.88 0.10
N PRO A 138 -25.95 -0.05 1.11
CA PRO A 138 -26.96 0.32 2.10
C PRO A 138 -28.19 0.99 1.46
N LEU A 139 -29.39 0.63 1.91
CA LEU A 139 -30.63 1.16 1.33
C LEU A 139 -30.77 2.68 1.42
N HIS A 140 -30.12 3.31 2.40
CA HIS A 140 -30.10 4.76 2.57
C HIS A 140 -29.17 5.48 1.59
N ARG A 141 -28.26 4.77 0.90
CA ARG A 141 -27.38 5.35 -0.13
C ARG A 141 -28.09 5.38 -1.48
N THR A 142 -29.14 6.19 -1.57
CA THR A 142 -29.86 6.41 -2.83
C THR A 142 -29.05 7.34 -3.73
N LEU A 143 -29.20 7.21 -5.04
CA LEU A 143 -28.48 8.07 -5.99
C LEU A 143 -28.81 9.56 -5.76
N GLU A 144 -30.07 9.87 -5.44
CA GLU A 144 -30.54 11.22 -5.15
C GLU A 144 -29.76 11.86 -4.01
N THR A 145 -29.73 11.22 -2.83
CA THR A 145 -29.00 11.76 -1.68
C THR A 145 -27.49 11.78 -1.91
N GLY A 146 -26.99 10.86 -2.73
CA GLY A 146 -25.59 10.86 -3.17
C GLY A 146 -25.24 12.10 -3.96
N LEU A 147 -26.05 12.46 -4.97
CA LEU A 147 -25.83 13.62 -5.83
C LEU A 147 -25.91 14.95 -5.05
N ASP A 148 -26.75 15.03 -4.02
CA ASP A 148 -26.86 16.24 -3.19
C ASP A 148 -25.62 16.51 -2.32
N HIS A 149 -24.92 15.46 -1.89
CA HIS A 149 -23.91 15.55 -0.84
C HIS A 149 -22.66 14.69 -1.12
N GLU A 150 -22.72 13.39 -0.83
CA GLU A 150 -21.53 12.52 -0.76
C GLU A 150 -20.74 12.49 -2.08
N LEU A 151 -21.42 12.48 -3.23
CA LEU A 151 -20.77 12.44 -4.54
C LEU A 151 -20.06 13.75 -4.89
N ILE A 152 -20.50 14.89 -4.33
CA ILE A 152 -19.80 16.18 -4.47
C ILE A 152 -18.47 16.14 -3.72
N ASP A 153 -18.45 15.53 -2.53
CA ASP A 153 -17.22 15.36 -1.74
C ASP A 153 -16.26 14.37 -2.39
N VAL A 154 -16.77 13.28 -2.97
CA VAL A 154 -15.97 12.33 -3.75
C VAL A 154 -15.30 13.02 -4.94
N VAL A 155 -16.07 13.72 -5.78
CA VAL A 155 -15.52 14.36 -6.99
C VAL A 155 -14.65 15.58 -6.66
N SER A 156 -14.84 16.20 -5.50
CA SER A 156 -14.01 17.30 -5.01
C SER A 156 -12.74 16.85 -4.27
N GLY A 157 -12.53 15.54 -4.10
CA GLY A 157 -11.39 14.98 -3.39
C GLY A 157 -11.40 15.22 -1.88
N LYS A 158 -12.56 15.61 -1.31
CA LYS A 158 -12.73 15.86 0.14
C LYS A 158 -13.02 14.59 0.93
N HIS A 159 -13.54 13.57 0.26
CA HIS A 159 -13.80 12.28 0.89
C HIS A 159 -12.48 11.64 1.35
N ALA A 160 -12.42 11.08 2.56
CA ALA A 160 -11.19 10.53 3.14
C ALA A 160 -10.54 9.47 2.22
N SER A 161 -11.32 8.55 1.64
CA SER A 161 -10.82 7.57 0.67
C SER A 161 -10.19 8.21 -0.58
N ALA A 162 -10.63 9.41 -1.00
CA ALA A 162 -10.04 10.11 -2.15
C ALA A 162 -8.64 10.62 -1.80
N VAL A 163 -8.46 11.15 -0.59
CA VAL A 163 -7.15 11.54 -0.07
C VAL A 163 -6.22 10.33 0.00
N VAL A 164 -6.71 9.19 0.53
CA VAL A 164 -5.93 7.95 0.58
C VAL A 164 -5.48 7.49 -0.81
N LEU A 165 -6.39 7.47 -1.79
CA LEU A 165 -6.06 7.09 -3.17
C LEU A 165 -5.02 8.03 -3.79
N ALA A 166 -5.16 9.34 -3.57
CA ALA A 166 -4.23 10.34 -4.07
C ALA A 166 -2.84 10.20 -3.42
N LEU A 167 -2.77 9.99 -2.10
CA LEU A 167 -1.49 9.77 -1.41
C LEU A 167 -0.82 8.46 -1.85
N ARG A 168 -1.60 7.40 -2.09
CA ARG A 168 -1.08 6.15 -2.66
C ARG A 168 -0.51 6.38 -4.06
N GLU A 169 -1.23 7.04 -4.97
CA GLU A 169 -0.70 7.35 -6.31
C GLU A 169 0.57 8.22 -6.25
N LEU A 170 0.62 9.21 -5.34
CA LEU A 170 1.82 10.02 -5.14
C LEU A 170 2.98 9.22 -4.55
N ALA A 171 2.71 8.29 -3.63
CA ALA A 171 3.73 7.39 -3.08
C ALA A 171 4.27 6.45 -4.16
N ASP A 172 3.40 5.85 -4.99
CA ASP A 172 3.77 5.01 -6.12
C ASP A 172 4.69 5.78 -7.09
N VAL A 173 4.32 7.02 -7.46
CA VAL A 173 5.13 7.88 -8.33
C VAL A 173 6.47 8.22 -7.68
N ALA A 174 6.46 8.64 -6.41
CA ALA A 174 7.68 9.06 -5.72
C ALA A 174 8.62 7.89 -5.38
N ALA A 175 8.10 6.67 -5.29
CA ALA A 175 8.89 5.46 -5.15
C ALA A 175 9.43 4.96 -6.50
N SER A 176 8.76 5.25 -7.61
CA SER A 176 9.25 4.88 -8.95
C SER A 176 10.50 5.65 -9.38
N ASP A 177 10.77 6.80 -8.75
CA ASP A 177 11.93 7.66 -9.02
C ASP A 177 12.59 8.10 -7.70
N GLY A 178 13.77 7.53 -7.41
CA GLY A 178 14.55 7.78 -6.20
C GLY A 178 14.88 9.25 -5.92
N GLN A 179 14.80 10.13 -6.94
CA GLN A 179 15.10 11.55 -6.80
C GLN A 179 13.99 12.36 -6.09
N GLN A 180 12.81 11.78 -5.89
CA GLN A 180 11.64 12.49 -5.38
C GLN A 180 11.44 12.35 -3.86
N ILE A 181 12.52 12.16 -3.09
CA ILE A 181 12.44 11.97 -1.63
C ILE A 181 11.72 13.10 -0.90
N LYS A 182 11.81 14.35 -1.38
CA LYS A 182 11.08 15.49 -0.79
C LYS A 182 9.57 15.32 -0.93
N LEU A 183 9.12 14.87 -2.10
CA LEU A 183 7.71 14.57 -2.35
C LEU A 183 7.25 13.41 -1.46
N PHE A 184 8.04 12.33 -1.42
CA PHE A 184 7.73 11.16 -0.60
C PHE A 184 7.62 11.50 0.89
N ARG A 185 8.55 12.29 1.43
CA ARG A 185 8.46 12.80 2.82
C ARG A 185 7.23 13.68 3.04
N GLY A 186 6.85 14.48 2.05
CA GLY A 186 5.60 15.26 2.10
C GLY A 186 4.37 14.36 2.19
N VAL A 187 4.33 13.28 1.39
CA VAL A 187 3.26 12.27 1.44
C VAL A 187 3.17 11.63 2.83
N LEU A 188 4.31 11.21 3.40
CA LEU A 188 4.35 10.63 4.74
C LEU A 188 3.87 11.61 5.82
N ALA A 189 4.23 12.89 5.72
CA ALA A 189 3.78 13.91 6.67
C ALA A 189 2.27 14.16 6.59
N LEU A 190 1.69 14.11 5.39
CA LEU A 190 0.23 14.25 5.20
C LEU A 190 -0.57 13.09 5.80
N LEU A 191 0.05 11.92 6.05
CA LEU A 191 -0.62 10.81 6.72
C LEU A 191 -1.02 11.13 8.16
N ASP A 192 -0.30 12.04 8.82
CA ASP A 192 -0.58 12.40 10.22
C ASP A 192 -1.86 13.20 10.38
N ASP A 193 -2.31 13.86 9.31
CA ASP A 193 -3.57 14.59 9.25
C ASP A 193 -4.77 13.68 8.93
N ILE A 194 -4.53 12.40 8.66
CA ILE A 194 -5.57 11.41 8.35
C ILE A 194 -5.99 10.69 9.64
N GLU A 195 -7.30 10.63 9.88
CA GLU A 195 -7.85 9.87 11.01
C GLU A 195 -7.83 8.35 10.77
N ALA A 196 -7.77 7.59 11.86
CA ALA A 196 -7.97 6.13 11.80
C ALA A 196 -9.41 5.80 11.37
N PRO A 197 -9.65 4.71 10.60
CA PRO A 197 -8.70 3.67 10.20
C PRO A 197 -7.94 3.97 8.90
N ASN A 198 -8.24 5.08 8.22
CA ASN A 198 -7.69 5.39 6.90
C ASN A 198 -6.17 5.62 6.92
N ARG A 199 -5.65 6.26 7.98
CA ARG A 199 -4.20 6.40 8.19
C ARG A 199 -3.50 5.05 8.20
N LEU A 200 -4.04 4.10 8.98
CA LEU A 200 -3.44 2.78 9.15
C LEU A 200 -3.31 2.05 7.81
N ARG A 201 -4.40 1.99 7.06
CA ARG A 201 -4.44 1.33 5.73
C ARG A 201 -3.56 2.01 4.68
N THR A 202 -3.35 3.32 4.80
CA THR A 202 -2.50 4.05 3.85
C THR A 202 -1.04 3.78 4.15
N ALA A 203 -0.66 3.83 5.43
CA ALA A 203 0.67 3.47 5.88
C ALA A 203 1.02 2.01 5.54
N GLU A 204 0.13 1.04 5.82
CA GLU A 204 0.29 -0.36 5.40
C GLU A 204 0.57 -0.47 3.90
N LYS A 205 -0.15 0.27 3.06
CA LYS A 205 0.07 0.20 1.62
C LYS A 205 1.40 0.80 1.18
N ILE A 206 1.83 1.89 1.80
CA ILE A 206 3.15 2.49 1.53
C ILE A 206 4.26 1.52 1.92
N ILE A 207 4.11 0.84 3.07
CA ILE A 207 5.02 -0.22 3.50
C ILE A 207 5.01 -1.36 2.46
N GLU A 208 3.84 -1.86 2.07
CA GLU A 208 3.70 -2.93 1.08
C GLU A 208 4.25 -2.54 -0.30
N LEU A 209 4.16 -1.27 -0.70
CA LEU A 209 4.76 -0.82 -1.94
C LEU A 209 6.28 -0.90 -1.89
N LEU A 210 6.89 -0.42 -0.81
CA LEU A 210 8.34 -0.45 -0.65
C LEU A 210 8.89 -1.87 -0.49
N VAL A 211 8.14 -2.73 0.21
CA VAL A 211 8.43 -4.15 0.34
C VAL A 211 8.20 -4.90 -0.98
N GLY A 212 7.17 -4.52 -1.73
CA GLY A 212 6.69 -5.17 -2.95
C GLY A 212 7.48 -4.85 -4.22
N LEU A 213 8.54 -4.02 -4.15
CA LEU A 213 9.45 -3.74 -5.28
C LEU A 213 10.22 -4.97 -5.79
N GLY A 214 9.95 -6.15 -5.23
CA GLY A 214 10.33 -7.44 -5.76
C GLY A 214 11.71 -7.88 -5.32
N SER A 215 12.01 -9.13 -5.66
CA SER A 215 13.20 -9.84 -5.21
C SER A 215 14.48 -9.45 -5.96
N ASN A 216 14.38 -8.67 -7.05
CA ASN A 216 15.53 -8.34 -7.90
C ASN A 216 15.38 -7.00 -8.67
N PRO A 217 15.11 -5.86 -8.02
CA PRO A 217 15.38 -4.58 -8.67
C PRO A 217 16.90 -4.50 -8.87
N GLY A 218 17.36 -4.08 -10.05
CA GLY A 218 18.80 -3.98 -10.30
C GLY A 218 19.51 -3.21 -9.17
N LEU A 219 20.76 -3.55 -8.85
CA LEU A 219 21.58 -2.93 -7.78
C LEU A 219 21.49 -1.39 -7.70
N TRP A 220 21.33 -0.73 -8.85
CA TRP A 220 21.17 0.72 -8.95
C TRP A 220 19.79 1.23 -8.53
N GLN A 221 18.72 0.48 -8.81
CA GLN A 221 17.35 0.81 -8.42
C GLN A 221 17.15 0.64 -6.91
N THR A 222 17.71 -0.42 -6.31
CA THR A 222 17.62 -0.64 -4.85
C THR A 222 18.34 0.46 -4.04
N SER A 223 19.50 0.91 -4.51
CA SER A 223 20.26 1.97 -3.84
C SER A 223 19.54 3.33 -3.87
N GLN A 224 18.77 3.60 -4.93
CA GLN A 224 17.98 4.82 -5.07
C GLN A 224 16.77 4.90 -4.14
N LEU A 225 16.34 3.74 -3.58
CA LEU A 225 15.18 3.63 -2.70
C LEU A 225 15.54 3.72 -1.21
N ILE A 226 16.83 3.69 -0.87
CA ILE A 226 17.29 3.78 0.54
C ILE A 226 16.66 4.99 1.24
N PRO A 227 16.64 6.21 0.67
CA PRO A 227 16.04 7.35 1.34
C PRO A 227 14.54 7.17 1.67
N GLN A 228 13.78 6.54 0.77
CA GLN A 228 12.35 6.25 0.93
C GLN A 228 12.12 5.19 2.01
N ILE A 229 12.93 4.12 2.01
CA ILE A 229 12.88 3.07 3.03
C ILE A 229 13.17 3.67 4.41
N VAL A 230 14.26 4.42 4.54
CA VAL A 230 14.66 5.08 5.78
C VAL A 230 13.56 6.01 6.26
N ALA A 231 13.05 6.90 5.40
CA ALA A 231 11.99 7.84 5.79
C ALA A 231 10.69 7.13 6.23
N THR A 232 10.35 6.01 5.59
CA THR A 232 9.17 5.21 5.97
C THR A 232 9.38 4.56 7.33
N VAL A 233 10.54 3.95 7.56
CA VAL A 233 10.88 3.33 8.84
C VAL A 233 10.92 4.35 9.96
N GLU A 234 11.55 5.52 9.74
CA GLU A 234 11.60 6.62 10.71
C GLU A 234 10.19 7.08 11.14
N ARG A 235 9.24 7.12 10.19
CA ARG A 235 7.89 7.67 10.45
C ARG A 235 6.88 6.63 10.91
N LEU A 236 6.93 5.41 10.36
CA LEU A 236 5.88 4.39 10.47
C LEU A 236 6.38 3.08 11.12
N GLY A 237 7.58 3.05 11.69
CA GLY A 237 8.18 1.82 12.19
C GLY A 237 7.39 1.12 13.30
N ASP A 238 6.66 1.86 14.14
CA ASP A 238 5.73 1.28 15.12
C ASP A 238 4.59 0.46 14.49
N MET A 239 4.30 0.69 13.20
CA MET A 239 3.26 -0.01 12.46
C MET A 239 3.75 -1.24 11.67
N PHE A 240 5.06 -1.44 11.55
CA PHE A 240 5.56 -2.60 10.81
C PHE A 240 5.17 -3.89 11.52
N SER A 241 4.90 -4.94 10.74
CA SER A 241 4.84 -6.31 11.24
C SER A 241 6.21 -7.00 11.11
N GLN A 242 6.42 -8.09 11.85
CA GLN A 242 7.63 -8.93 11.72
C GLN A 242 7.82 -9.38 10.26
N ASP A 243 6.75 -9.86 9.60
CA ASP A 243 6.76 -10.28 8.20
C ASP A 243 7.18 -9.16 7.24
N GLN A 244 6.70 -7.92 7.46
CA GLN A 244 7.07 -6.79 6.62
C GLN A 244 8.56 -6.43 6.78
N VAL A 245 9.11 -6.51 7.99
CA VAL A 245 10.55 -6.32 8.23
C VAL A 245 11.36 -7.41 7.53
N LEU A 246 10.93 -8.68 7.63
CA LEU A 246 11.54 -9.80 6.92
C LEU A 246 11.53 -9.56 5.41
N ARG A 247 10.38 -9.24 4.81
CA ARG A 247 10.26 -9.00 3.36
C ARG A 247 11.00 -7.74 2.91
N LEU A 248 11.16 -6.73 3.77
CA LEU A 248 11.98 -5.56 3.48
C LEU A 248 13.45 -5.95 3.30
N VAL A 249 13.96 -6.86 4.14
CA VAL A 249 15.38 -7.26 4.18
C VAL A 249 15.69 -8.45 3.27
N LEU A 250 14.89 -9.52 3.29
CA LEU A 250 15.15 -10.78 2.59
C LEU A 250 14.97 -10.66 1.07
N ARG A 251 15.84 -11.34 0.32
CA ARG A 251 15.82 -11.43 -1.15
C ARG A 251 16.19 -12.85 -1.57
N TYR A 252 15.21 -13.69 -1.87
CA TYR A 252 15.40 -15.11 -2.21
C TYR A 252 16.33 -15.84 -1.22
N ASP A 253 17.59 -16.07 -1.62
CA ASP A 253 18.64 -16.78 -0.89
C ASP A 253 19.63 -15.84 -0.17
N SER A 254 19.36 -14.54 -0.13
CA SER A 254 20.23 -13.53 0.47
C SER A 254 19.42 -12.37 1.05
N TYR A 255 20.09 -11.23 1.32
CA TYR A 255 19.48 -10.02 1.86
C TYR A 255 19.80 -8.78 1.00
N SER A 256 18.90 -7.80 1.07
CA SER A 256 19.02 -6.50 0.44
C SER A 256 19.83 -5.56 1.33
N ARG A 257 20.88 -4.93 0.79
CA ARG A 257 21.62 -3.87 1.51
C ARG A 257 20.73 -2.67 1.81
N ALA A 258 19.84 -2.29 0.89
CA ALA A 258 18.87 -1.22 1.13
C ALA A 258 17.87 -1.61 2.23
N GLY A 259 17.46 -2.88 2.25
CA GLY A 259 16.64 -3.43 3.32
C GLY A 259 17.36 -3.43 4.66
N LEU A 260 18.66 -3.76 4.68
CA LEU A 260 19.50 -3.73 5.87
C LEU A 260 19.69 -2.31 6.42
N GLU A 261 19.81 -1.29 5.58
CA GLU A 261 19.79 0.11 6.03
C GLU A 261 18.43 0.48 6.64
N GLY A 262 17.33 -0.04 6.07
CA GLY A 262 16.01 0.04 6.69
C GLY A 262 15.96 -0.63 8.07
N LEU A 263 16.51 -1.84 8.21
CA LEU A 263 16.60 -2.56 9.48
C LEU A 263 17.48 -1.81 10.50
N ALA A 264 18.62 -1.25 10.07
CA ALA A 264 19.48 -0.45 10.93
C ALA A 264 18.74 0.77 11.48
N THR A 265 18.01 1.47 10.60
CA THR A 265 17.14 2.59 10.97
C THR A 265 16.02 2.15 11.92
N PHE A 266 15.47 0.95 11.70
CA PHE A 266 14.43 0.38 12.56
C PHE A 266 14.92 0.18 13.99
N TYR A 267 16.13 -0.37 14.16
CA TYR A 267 16.75 -0.48 15.49
C TYR A 267 17.15 0.87 16.08
N ASP A 268 17.54 1.86 15.27
CA ASP A 268 17.89 3.20 15.75
C ASP A 268 16.65 3.97 16.27
N CYS A 269 15.51 3.88 15.58
CA CYS A 269 14.31 4.65 15.89
C CYS A 269 13.30 3.89 16.76
N TRP A 270 13.24 2.55 16.65
CA TRP A 270 12.21 1.71 17.27
C TRP A 270 12.80 0.47 17.98
N PRO A 271 13.80 0.63 18.88
CA PRO A 271 14.53 -0.48 19.49
C PRO A 271 13.69 -1.41 20.37
N GLU A 272 12.61 -0.90 20.97
CA GLU A 272 11.68 -1.72 21.76
C GLU A 272 10.80 -2.60 20.87
N GLN A 273 10.29 -2.04 19.78
CA GLN A 273 9.48 -2.75 18.80
C GLN A 273 10.30 -3.85 18.10
N ALA A 274 11.54 -3.54 17.70
CA ALA A 274 12.46 -4.51 17.11
C ALA A 274 12.71 -5.72 18.02
N ARG A 275 12.89 -5.49 19.33
CA ARG A 275 13.03 -6.56 20.33
C ARG A 275 11.73 -7.35 20.52
N ALA A 276 10.59 -6.66 20.58
CA ALA A 276 9.29 -7.32 20.73
C ALA A 276 8.95 -8.24 19.54
N MET A 277 9.52 -7.96 18.36
CA MET A 277 9.35 -8.77 17.15
C MET A 277 10.23 -10.01 17.08
N ASP A 278 11.16 -10.26 18.02
CA ASP A 278 12.07 -11.42 17.98
C ASP A 278 12.75 -11.62 16.61
N LEU A 279 13.24 -10.51 16.03
CA LEU A 279 13.79 -10.48 14.67
C LEU A 279 15.01 -11.40 14.53
N THR A 280 15.80 -11.54 15.60
CA THR A 280 16.93 -12.47 15.64
C THR A 280 16.51 -13.91 15.31
N SER A 281 15.46 -14.41 15.96
CA SER A 281 14.96 -15.77 15.69
C SER A 281 14.32 -15.86 14.31
N ALA A 282 13.56 -14.84 13.92
CA ALA A 282 12.88 -14.81 12.62
C ALA A 282 13.84 -14.88 11.41
N PHE A 283 14.95 -14.14 11.45
CA PHE A 283 15.96 -14.22 10.37
C PHE A 283 16.74 -15.53 10.37
N ARG A 284 16.89 -16.17 11.54
CA ARG A 284 17.48 -17.52 11.64
C ARG A 284 16.58 -18.57 11.01
N ASP A 285 15.28 -18.50 11.26
CA ASP A 285 14.29 -19.41 10.67
C ASP A 285 14.21 -19.24 9.14
N ALA A 286 14.55 -18.05 8.63
CA ALA A 286 14.69 -17.77 7.20
C ALA A 286 16.06 -18.15 6.59
N ASP A 287 16.95 -18.80 7.36
CA ASP A 287 18.30 -19.21 6.94
C ASP A 287 19.23 -18.05 6.51
N VAL A 288 19.05 -16.86 7.08
CA VAL A 288 19.92 -15.69 6.85
C VAL A 288 20.64 -15.30 8.14
N GLU A 289 21.61 -16.14 8.50
CA GLU A 289 22.35 -16.06 9.76
C GLU A 289 23.18 -14.78 9.91
N GLU A 290 23.64 -14.15 8.82
CA GLU A 290 24.38 -12.88 8.87
C GLU A 290 23.50 -11.73 9.37
N VAL A 291 22.23 -11.71 8.97
CA VAL A 291 21.25 -10.70 9.43
C VAL A 291 20.79 -11.02 10.85
N ALA A 292 20.67 -12.30 11.21
CA ALA A 292 20.40 -12.72 12.59
C ALA A 292 21.55 -12.31 13.54
N TRP A 293 22.81 -12.43 13.10
CA TRP A 293 23.97 -11.90 13.83
C TRP A 293 23.84 -10.39 14.04
N TYR A 294 23.47 -9.64 13.00
CA TYR A 294 23.29 -8.19 13.11
C TYR A 294 22.20 -7.82 14.12
N CYS A 295 21.05 -8.49 14.07
CA CYS A 295 19.96 -8.30 15.04
C CYS A 295 20.45 -8.58 16.47
N SER A 296 21.13 -9.70 16.70
CA SER A 296 21.68 -10.06 18.01
C SER A 296 22.65 -9.00 18.54
N ALA A 297 23.54 -8.49 17.67
CA ALA A 297 24.47 -7.44 18.03
C ALA A 297 23.74 -6.12 18.36
N ARG A 298 22.71 -5.74 17.58
CA ARG A 298 21.88 -4.56 17.84
C ARG A 298 21.10 -4.67 19.15
N GLU A 299 20.59 -5.85 19.49
CA GLU A 299 19.87 -6.08 20.75
C GLU A 299 20.82 -6.10 21.95
N HIS A 300 22.03 -6.64 21.80
CA HIS A 300 23.04 -6.65 22.86
C HIS A 300 23.60 -5.25 23.13
N TYR A 301 23.87 -4.47 22.08
CA TYR A 301 24.36 -3.10 22.16
C TYR A 301 23.25 -2.09 21.84
N ALA A 302 22.11 -2.22 22.53
CA ALA A 302 20.87 -1.48 22.24
C ALA A 302 20.99 0.04 22.43
N ASP A 303 22.00 0.52 23.14
CA ASP A 303 22.28 1.94 23.35
C ASP A 303 23.05 2.58 22.18
N LEU A 304 23.55 1.77 21.23
CA LEU A 304 24.32 2.26 20.10
C LEU A 304 23.47 2.36 18.83
N SER A 305 23.63 3.47 18.10
CA SER A 305 23.15 3.55 16.72
C SER A 305 23.96 2.64 15.80
N GLY A 306 23.43 2.34 14.61
CA GLY A 306 24.12 1.51 13.63
C GLY A 306 25.52 2.05 13.28
N TYR A 307 25.63 3.38 13.11
CA TYR A 307 26.92 4.03 12.90
C TYR A 307 27.86 3.88 14.09
N GLN A 308 27.37 4.10 15.32
CA GLN A 308 28.18 3.95 16.53
C GLN A 308 28.66 2.51 16.70
N LEU A 309 27.84 1.52 16.39
CA LEU A 309 28.20 0.11 16.43
C LEU A 309 29.38 -0.18 15.49
N VAL A 310 29.30 0.27 14.22
CA VAL A 310 30.40 0.13 13.25
C VAL A 310 31.69 0.81 13.76
N MET A 311 31.58 2.01 14.31
CA MET A 311 32.72 2.75 14.86
C MET A 311 33.35 2.07 16.09
N ARG A 312 32.54 1.43 16.92
CA ARG A 312 32.99 0.77 18.16
C ARG A 312 33.55 -0.63 17.93
N PHE A 313 33.10 -1.33 16.88
CA PHE A 313 33.80 -2.53 16.42
C PHE A 313 35.12 -2.18 15.73
N SER A 314 35.16 -1.13 14.91
CA SER A 314 36.38 -0.75 14.18
C SER A 314 37.52 -0.24 15.06
N ASN A 315 37.26 0.11 16.33
CA ASN A 315 38.31 0.49 17.28
C ASN A 315 38.53 -0.56 18.39
N GLY A 316 37.93 -1.75 18.26
CA GLY A 316 38.05 -2.84 19.25
C GLY A 316 37.44 -2.50 20.62
N ALA A 317 36.54 -1.52 20.71
CA ALA A 317 35.94 -1.11 21.99
C ALA A 317 34.79 -2.03 22.45
N LEU A 318 34.33 -2.95 21.62
CA LEU A 318 33.25 -3.88 21.93
C LEU A 318 33.81 -5.29 22.16
N PRO A 319 33.64 -5.87 23.38
CA PRO A 319 34.26 -7.15 23.73
C PRO A 319 33.52 -8.36 23.14
N GLN A 320 32.20 -8.27 22.97
CA GLN A 320 31.40 -9.34 22.39
C GLN A 320 31.26 -9.14 20.88
N ILE A 321 31.94 -9.99 20.11
CA ILE A 321 31.94 -9.99 18.64
C ILE A 321 31.27 -11.24 18.04
N HIS A 322 30.96 -12.23 18.87
CA HIS A 322 30.36 -13.51 18.49
C HIS A 322 28.86 -13.52 18.82
N PHE A 323 28.03 -13.73 17.80
CA PHE A 323 26.59 -13.94 17.96
C PHE A 323 26.11 -15.11 17.08
N GLY A 324 25.47 -16.12 17.68
CA GLY A 324 25.02 -17.29 16.93
C GLY A 324 26.17 -18.05 16.27
N LYS A 325 26.08 -18.27 14.95
CA LYS A 325 27.08 -19.04 14.18
C LYS A 325 28.25 -18.20 13.67
N PHE A 326 28.16 -16.87 13.79
CA PHE A 326 29.14 -15.94 13.22
C PHE A 326 29.84 -15.12 14.28
N GLN A 327 31.08 -14.74 13.99
CA GLN A 327 31.80 -13.70 14.71
C GLN A 327 32.38 -12.70 13.72
N LEU A 328 32.53 -11.44 14.16
CA LEU A 328 33.29 -10.46 13.40
C LEU A 328 34.77 -10.87 13.39
N ARG A 329 35.47 -10.68 12.26
CA ARG A 329 36.90 -10.95 12.18
C ARG A 329 37.68 -10.10 13.19
N ASP A 330 38.46 -10.76 14.03
CA ASP A 330 39.39 -10.11 14.96
C ASP A 330 40.79 -10.14 14.35
N ASP A 331 41.07 -9.19 13.45
CA ASP A 331 42.37 -9.01 12.83
C ASP A 331 42.73 -7.53 12.66
N ASP A 332 44.03 -7.24 12.52
CA ASP A 332 44.57 -5.88 12.42
C ASP A 332 44.01 -5.08 11.21
N ASP A 333 43.44 -5.77 10.21
CA ASP A 333 42.88 -5.17 8.99
C ASP A 333 41.38 -4.87 9.10
N LEU A 334 40.69 -5.30 10.16
CA LEU A 334 39.26 -5.03 10.35
C LEU A 334 39.00 -3.52 10.35
N SER A 335 39.75 -2.75 11.14
CA SER A 335 39.62 -1.29 11.23
C SER A 335 39.74 -0.61 9.87
N TYR A 336 40.73 -1.04 9.07
CA TYR A 336 40.95 -0.53 7.72
C TYR A 336 39.79 -0.88 6.76
N ARG A 337 39.26 -2.09 6.85
CA ARG A 337 38.13 -2.55 6.02
C ARG A 337 36.83 -1.84 6.35
N LEU A 338 36.54 -1.63 7.64
CA LEU A 338 35.32 -0.95 8.09
C LEU A 338 35.34 0.55 7.75
N LEU A 339 36.48 1.23 7.92
CA LEU A 339 36.57 2.70 7.80
C LEU A 339 37.03 3.20 6.43
N THR A 340 37.96 2.51 5.78
CA THR A 340 38.70 3.06 4.64
C THR A 340 38.33 2.40 3.31
N LYS A 341 38.13 1.07 3.31
CA LYS A 341 37.92 0.33 2.06
C LYS A 341 36.52 0.53 1.48
N TYR A 342 35.51 0.71 2.31
CA TYR A 342 34.10 0.79 1.89
C TYR A 342 33.26 1.78 2.71
N PRO A 343 33.63 3.08 2.75
CA PRO A 343 33.00 4.08 3.62
C PRO A 343 31.50 4.31 3.32
N THR A 344 31.02 3.89 2.15
CA THR A 344 29.62 4.05 1.72
C THR A 344 28.74 2.82 1.98
N ARG A 345 29.27 1.76 2.62
CA ARG A 345 28.53 0.51 2.85
C ARG A 345 27.69 0.48 4.13
N GLY A 346 27.70 1.55 4.92
CA GLY A 346 26.81 1.70 6.08
C GLY A 346 26.91 0.52 7.05
N SER A 347 25.76 -0.03 7.49
CA SER A 347 25.72 -1.18 8.41
C SER A 347 26.10 -2.50 7.74
N SER A 348 25.94 -2.62 6.42
CA SER A 348 26.23 -3.86 5.68
C SER A 348 27.71 -4.26 5.71
N ILE A 349 28.60 -3.31 6.02
CA ILE A 349 30.03 -3.58 6.12
C ILE A 349 30.39 -4.55 7.24
N LEU A 350 29.58 -4.64 8.30
CA LEU A 350 29.80 -5.62 9.37
C LEU A 350 29.58 -7.04 8.85
N LEU A 351 28.51 -7.24 8.07
CA LEU A 351 28.16 -8.55 7.51
C LEU A 351 29.22 -9.02 6.50
N ASP A 352 29.81 -8.10 5.72
CA ASP A 352 30.93 -8.39 4.80
C ASP A 352 32.20 -8.90 5.53
N ASN A 353 32.29 -8.74 6.86
CA ASN A 353 33.45 -9.10 7.68
C ASN A 353 33.15 -10.20 8.71
N LEU A 354 32.03 -10.91 8.57
CA LEU A 354 31.73 -12.08 9.39
C LEU A 354 32.54 -13.30 8.95
N ILE A 355 32.88 -14.14 9.92
CA ILE A 355 33.44 -15.48 9.74
C ILE A 355 32.66 -16.45 10.60
N TRP A 356 32.58 -17.71 10.16
CA TRP A 356 32.05 -18.78 10.99
C TRP A 356 32.83 -18.81 12.29
N ALA A 357 32.13 -18.71 13.41
CA ALA A 357 32.73 -19.01 14.69
C ALA A 357 33.03 -20.51 14.66
N GLU A 358 34.31 -20.87 14.54
CA GLU A 358 34.71 -22.27 14.64
C GLU A 358 34.10 -22.82 15.93
N THR A 359 33.34 -23.92 15.84
CA THR A 359 32.99 -24.72 17.02
C THR A 359 34.33 -25.05 17.68
N GLN A 360 34.65 -24.39 18.80
CA GLN A 360 35.85 -24.75 19.56
C GLN A 360 35.73 -26.25 19.86
N ALA A 361 36.53 -27.06 19.16
CA ALA A 361 36.67 -28.46 19.52
C ALA A 361 37.18 -28.48 20.97
N PRO A 362 36.64 -29.33 21.85
CA PRO A 362 37.13 -29.40 23.22
C PRO A 362 38.62 -29.71 23.17
N GLU A 363 39.43 -28.86 23.80
CA GLU A 363 40.86 -29.08 23.97
C GLU A 363 41.06 -30.49 24.53
N VAL A 364 41.56 -31.39 23.70
CA VAL A 364 42.07 -32.68 24.17
C VAL A 364 43.32 -32.34 24.96
N SER A 365 43.15 -32.25 26.28
CA SER A 365 44.22 -32.26 27.25
C SER A 365 44.95 -33.61 27.13
N CYS A 366 46.02 -33.64 26.33
CA CYS A 366 47.01 -34.70 26.44
C CYS A 366 47.83 -34.43 27.70
N SER A 367 47.50 -35.19 28.74
CA SER A 367 48.28 -35.43 29.96
C SER A 367 49.65 -36.01 29.69
#